data_AF-A0AAW7ZGP8-F1
#
_entry.id   AF-A0AAW7ZGP8-F1
#
_cell.length_a   1.000
_cell.length_b   1.000
_cell.length_c   1.000
_cell.angle_alpha   90.00
_cell.angle_beta   90.00
_cell.angle_gamma   90.00
#
_symmetry.space_group_name_H-M   'P 1'
#
loop_
_entity.id
_entity.type
_entity.pdbx_description
1 polymer ?
#
loop_
_entity_poly.entity_id
_entity_poly.type
_entity_poly.pdbx_seq_one_letter_code
_entity_poly.pdbx_strand_id
1 'polypeptide(L)'
;MQQSDLDVIKEYGSSAFSPDFGAWADLQYEDENGQDMARTTMVLVNPAWAEPLEKAGGEYFTNWAYDPELDMYFLLVKWQNGIRLPIAFEKETAGKLLFDPYVHQPFDIMIANKQLSGNIEQDDTLRMRVLWDNKFSKSTQANWPQ
;
A
#
# COMPACT_ATOMS: atom_id res chain seq x y z
N MET A 1 -31.01 14.72 -15.84
CA MET A 1 -30.40 14.25 -14.59
C MET A 1 -29.12 13.56 -14.99
N GLN A 2 -27.98 14.13 -14.60
CA GLN A 2 -26.64 13.71 -15.02
C GLN A 2 -26.36 12.28 -14.53
N GLN A 3 -25.99 11.44 -15.49
CA GLN A 3 -25.37 10.14 -15.30
C GLN A 3 -24.09 10.39 -14.50
N SER A 4 -23.98 9.81 -13.31
CA SER A 4 -22.76 9.95 -12.51
C SER A 4 -21.61 9.36 -13.31
N ASP A 5 -20.67 10.22 -13.70
CA ASP A 5 -19.37 9.86 -14.25
C ASP A 5 -18.63 9.02 -13.19
N LEU A 6 -18.92 7.72 -13.17
CA LEU A 6 -17.98 6.74 -12.64
C LEU A 6 -16.78 6.84 -13.57
N ASP A 7 -15.75 7.57 -13.12
CA ASP A 7 -14.43 7.60 -13.72
C ASP A 7 -13.97 6.15 -13.89
N VAL A 8 -14.26 5.59 -15.07
CA VAL A 8 -13.76 4.29 -15.49
C VAL A 8 -12.25 4.40 -15.38
N ILE A 9 -11.66 3.56 -14.52
CA ILE A 9 -10.22 3.46 -14.32
C ILE A 9 -9.58 2.88 -15.60
N LYS A 10 -9.47 3.71 -16.63
CA LYS A 10 -8.63 3.60 -17.82
C LYS A 10 -7.49 4.58 -17.56
N GLU A 11 -6.22 4.25 -17.41
CA GLU A 11 -5.38 3.16 -17.87
C GLU A 11 -4.43 2.76 -16.70
N TYR A 12 -3.90 1.53 -16.73
CA TYR A 12 -3.11 0.82 -15.69
C TYR A 12 -3.85 0.25 -14.47
N GLY A 13 -5.13 0.58 -14.24
CA GLY A 13 -5.89 0.09 -13.08
C GLY A 13 -6.79 -1.12 -13.31
N SER A 14 -6.45 -2.03 -14.23
CA SER A 14 -7.26 -3.24 -14.50
C SER A 14 -6.94 -4.44 -13.61
N SER A 15 -5.96 -4.33 -12.72
CA SER A 15 -5.57 -5.44 -11.84
C SER A 15 -5.23 -4.92 -10.46
N ALA A 16 -6.07 -5.23 -9.48
CA ALA A 16 -5.67 -5.19 -8.09
C ALA A 16 -4.72 -6.36 -7.84
N PHE A 17 -3.63 -6.12 -7.13
CA PHE A 17 -2.63 -7.14 -6.83
C PHE A 17 -2.67 -7.46 -5.33
N SER A 18 -2.68 -8.76 -5.00
CA SER A 18 -2.61 -9.25 -3.62
C SER A 18 -1.16 -9.58 -3.26
N PRO A 19 -0.59 -8.99 -2.20
CA PRO A 19 0.66 -9.49 -1.62
C PRO A 19 0.36 -10.75 -0.79
N ASP A 20 1.35 -11.65 -0.66
CA ASP A 20 1.33 -12.79 0.27
C ASP A 20 1.45 -12.31 1.73
N PHE A 21 0.53 -11.45 2.18
CA PHE A 21 0.56 -10.68 3.44
C PHE A 21 1.84 -9.83 3.63
N GLY A 22 1.67 -8.57 4.07
CA GLY A 22 2.80 -7.71 4.37
C GLY A 22 3.59 -8.21 5.58
N ALA A 23 4.90 -8.02 5.60
CA ALA A 23 5.71 -8.25 6.78
C ALA A 23 5.91 -6.94 7.55
N TRP A 24 5.70 -6.95 8.86
CA TRP A 24 6.11 -5.83 9.71
C TRP A 24 7.61 -5.84 9.92
N ALA A 25 8.23 -4.67 9.80
CA ALA A 25 9.63 -4.46 10.08
C ALA A 25 9.82 -3.09 10.73
N ASP A 26 10.72 -3.00 11.70
CA ASP A 26 11.22 -1.72 12.18
C ASP A 26 12.39 -1.31 11.28
N LEU A 27 12.15 -0.31 10.44
CA LEU A 27 13.13 0.17 9.46
C LEU A 27 13.76 1.46 9.95
N GLN A 28 15.06 1.61 9.71
CA GLN A 28 15.76 2.88 9.92
C GLN A 28 15.66 3.72 8.65
N TYR A 29 15.23 4.96 8.84
CA TYR A 29 15.15 5.98 7.80
C TYR A 29 16.00 7.17 8.21
N GLU A 30 16.51 7.91 7.23
CA GLU A 30 17.17 9.19 7.44
C GLU A 30 16.13 10.32 7.26
N ASP A 31 16.03 11.23 8.23
CA ASP A 31 15.16 12.40 8.14
C ASP A 31 15.78 13.53 7.29
N GLU A 32 15.05 14.63 7.06
CA GLU A 32 15.54 15.79 6.28
C GLU A 32 16.78 16.47 6.90
N ASN A 33 17.12 16.16 8.15
CA ASN A 33 18.26 16.69 8.88
C ASN A 33 19.44 15.70 8.96
N GLY A 34 19.34 14.53 8.33
CA GLY A 34 20.37 13.50 8.38
C GLY A 34 20.38 12.67 9.67
N GLN A 35 19.27 12.64 10.43
CA GLN A 35 19.14 11.85 11.65
C GLN A 35 18.43 10.52 11.39
N ASP A 36 18.98 9.45 11.98
CA ASP A 36 18.36 8.13 11.95
C ASP A 36 17.07 8.09 12.78
N MET A 37 15.99 7.61 12.16
CA MET A 37 14.69 7.42 12.77
C MET A 37 14.20 5.99 12.50
N ALA A 38 13.94 5.24 13.58
CA ALA A 38 13.33 3.92 13.47
C ALA A 38 11.80 4.06 13.37
N ARG A 39 11.18 3.42 12.36
CA ARG A 39 9.73 3.43 12.17
C ARG A 39 9.18 2.05 11.81
N THR A 40 8.08 1.68 12.46
CA THR A 40 7.34 0.46 12.16
C THR A 40 6.70 0.57 10.78
N THR A 41 7.11 -0.31 9.88
CA THR A 41 6.74 -0.30 8.47
C THR A 41 6.15 -1.64 8.06
N MET A 42 4.99 -1.62 7.39
CA MET A 42 4.48 -2.78 6.68
C MET A 42 5.14 -2.86 5.30
N VAL A 43 5.85 -3.95 5.03
CA VAL A 43 6.51 -4.19 3.74
C VAL A 43 5.63 -5.07 2.86
N LEU A 44 5.21 -4.53 1.73
CA LEU A 44 4.45 -5.21 0.70
C LEU A 44 5.34 -5.43 -0.52
N VAL A 45 5.39 -6.67 -1.01
CA VAL A 45 6.24 -7.04 -2.14
C VAL A 45 5.39 -7.68 -3.24
N ASN A 46 5.51 -7.17 -4.47
CA ASN A 46 4.98 -7.86 -5.64
C ASN A 46 5.79 -7.51 -6.91
N PRO A 47 6.38 -8.50 -7.61
CA PRO A 47 7.14 -8.28 -8.85
C PRO A 47 6.39 -7.53 -9.94
N ALA A 48 5.07 -7.65 -10.01
CA ALA A 48 4.24 -6.95 -10.99
C ALA A 48 4.20 -5.42 -10.77
N TRP A 49 4.69 -4.92 -9.63
CA TRP A 49 4.70 -3.49 -9.32
C TRP A 49 5.90 -2.73 -9.86
N ALA A 50 6.84 -3.40 -10.54
CA ALA A 50 8.05 -2.74 -11.06
C ALA A 50 7.73 -1.50 -11.91
N GLU A 51 6.86 -1.63 -12.90
CA GLU A 51 6.47 -0.54 -13.81
C GLU A 51 5.74 0.62 -13.11
N PRO A 52 4.65 0.39 -12.34
CA PRO A 52 3.98 1.50 -11.65
C PRO A 52 4.90 2.19 -10.62
N LEU A 53 5.77 1.46 -9.93
CA LEU A 53 6.72 2.05 -8.97
C LEU A 53 7.81 2.88 -9.65
N GLU A 54 8.26 2.47 -10.84
CA GLU A 54 9.19 3.25 -11.65
C GLU A 54 8.57 4.57 -12.12
N LYS A 55 7.30 4.53 -12.54
CA LYS A 55 6.58 5.69 -13.03
C LYS A 55 6.03 6.58 -11.91
N ALA A 56 5.88 6.08 -10.69
CA ALA A 56 5.33 6.83 -9.56
C ALA A 56 6.22 8.02 -9.19
N GLY A 57 5.63 9.22 -9.08
CA GLY A 57 6.37 10.43 -8.73
C GLY A 57 5.49 11.57 -8.21
N GLY A 58 6.10 12.43 -7.40
CA GLY A 58 5.41 13.51 -6.69
C GLY A 58 4.70 13.04 -5.43
N GLU A 59 3.80 13.90 -4.92
CA GLU A 59 2.95 13.59 -3.78
C GLU A 59 2.03 12.40 -4.06
N TYR A 60 1.55 11.75 -3.00
CA TYR A 60 0.63 10.62 -3.11
C TYR A 60 -0.56 10.78 -2.18
N PHE A 61 -1.62 10.06 -2.51
CA PHE A 61 -2.83 9.94 -1.73
C PHE A 61 -3.11 8.46 -1.49
N THR A 62 -3.45 8.11 -0.25
CA THR A 62 -3.88 6.77 0.13
C THR A 62 -5.30 6.79 0.68
N ASN A 63 -6.09 5.78 0.33
CA ASN A 63 -7.39 5.56 0.93
C ASN A 63 -7.67 4.07 1.06
N TRP A 64 -8.35 3.68 2.14
CA TRP A 64 -8.84 2.33 2.33
C TRP A 64 -10.28 2.23 1.84
N ALA A 65 -10.55 1.21 1.03
CA ALA A 65 -11.89 0.88 0.56
C ALA A 65 -12.20 -0.59 0.88
N TYR A 66 -13.48 -0.88 1.10
CA TYR A 66 -13.97 -2.25 1.26
C TYR A 66 -15.01 -2.52 0.19
N ASP A 67 -14.84 -3.62 -0.52
CA ASP A 67 -15.82 -4.15 -1.47
C ASP A 67 -16.63 -5.26 -0.78
N PRO A 68 -17.91 -5.03 -0.46
CA PRO A 68 -18.76 -6.01 0.20
C PRO A 68 -19.18 -7.17 -0.72
N GLU A 69 -19.14 -7.01 -2.05
CA GLU A 69 -19.51 -8.07 -2.98
C GLU A 69 -18.39 -9.11 -3.10
N LEU A 70 -17.14 -8.64 -3.11
CA LEU A 70 -15.95 -9.49 -3.19
C LEU A 70 -15.40 -9.88 -1.80
N ASP A 71 -15.89 -9.26 -0.74
CA ASP A 71 -15.40 -9.40 0.63
C ASP A 71 -13.88 -9.10 0.73
N MET A 72 -13.46 -7.99 0.11
CA MET A 72 -12.06 -7.60 -0.04
C MET A 72 -11.82 -6.17 0.45
N TYR A 73 -10.65 -5.94 1.05
CA TYR A 73 -10.15 -4.59 1.29
C TYR A 73 -9.19 -4.17 0.19
N PHE A 74 -9.19 -2.88 -0.11
CA PHE A 74 -8.26 -2.26 -1.03
C PHE A 74 -7.53 -1.11 -0.34
N LEU A 75 -6.21 -1.09 -0.44
CA LEU A 75 -5.43 0.12 -0.29
C LEU A 75 -5.31 0.76 -1.67
N LEU A 76 -5.97 1.89 -1.85
CA LEU A 76 -5.93 2.67 -3.09
C LEU A 76 -4.82 3.70 -2.98
N VAL A 77 -3.76 3.53 -3.78
CA VAL A 77 -2.67 4.50 -3.88
C VAL A 77 -2.80 5.27 -5.19
N LYS A 78 -2.70 6.61 -5.12
CA LYS A 78 -2.66 7.48 -6.29
C LYS A 78 -1.55 8.51 -6.15
N TRP A 79 -0.63 8.55 -7.09
CA TRP A 79 0.37 9.62 -7.18
C TRP A 79 -0.16 10.83 -7.95
N GLN A 80 0.40 12.00 -7.65
CA GLN A 80 0.06 13.29 -8.26
C GLN A 80 0.21 13.25 -9.79
N ASN A 81 1.18 12.50 -10.29
CA ASN A 81 1.40 12.30 -11.71
C ASN A 81 0.41 11.34 -12.39
N GLY A 82 -0.62 10.88 -11.69
CA GLY A 82 -1.73 10.10 -12.22
C GLY A 82 -1.58 8.58 -12.14
N ILE A 83 -0.41 8.07 -11.75
CA ILE A 83 -0.21 6.64 -11.51
C ILE A 83 -1.11 6.18 -10.35
N ARG A 84 -1.77 5.04 -10.53
CA ARG A 84 -2.63 4.42 -9.52
C ARG A 84 -2.16 3.00 -9.27
N LEU A 85 -2.15 2.59 -8.01
CA LEU A 85 -1.84 1.24 -7.59
C LEU A 85 -2.86 0.78 -6.54
N PRO A 86 -3.93 0.08 -6.96
CA PRO A 86 -4.82 -0.59 -6.03
C PRO A 86 -4.18 -1.89 -5.54
N ILE A 87 -4.05 -2.03 -4.22
CA ILE A 87 -3.54 -3.23 -3.57
C ILE A 87 -4.71 -3.93 -2.89
N ALA A 88 -4.97 -5.16 -3.30
CA ALA A 88 -6.06 -5.98 -2.79
C ALA A 88 -5.60 -6.78 -1.57
N PHE A 89 -6.47 -6.90 -0.58
CA PHE A 89 -6.31 -7.78 0.56
C PHE A 89 -7.56 -8.64 0.67
N GLU A 90 -7.39 -9.94 0.51
CA GLU A 90 -8.45 -10.92 0.75
C GLU A 90 -8.89 -10.90 2.21
N LYS A 91 -10.10 -11.38 2.48
CA LYS A 91 -10.71 -11.42 3.81
C LYS A 91 -9.78 -11.85 4.94
N GLU A 92 -9.13 -13.00 4.79
CA GLU A 92 -8.29 -13.55 5.87
C GLU A 92 -7.06 -12.67 6.13
N THR A 93 -6.44 -12.19 5.05
CA THR A 93 -5.25 -11.33 5.03
C THR A 93 -5.56 -9.94 5.60
N ALA A 94 -6.66 -9.33 5.16
CA ALA A 94 -7.15 -8.05 5.69
C ALA A 94 -7.70 -8.17 7.12
N GLY A 95 -8.27 -9.33 7.45
CA GLY A 95 -8.71 -9.65 8.81
C GLY A 95 -7.54 -9.65 9.78
N LYS A 96 -6.41 -10.28 9.43
CA LYS A 96 -5.17 -10.21 10.24
C LYS A 96 -4.73 -8.76 10.49
N LEU A 97 -4.78 -7.93 9.45
CA LEU A 97 -4.49 -6.49 9.56
C LEU A 97 -5.42 -5.78 10.55
N LEU A 98 -6.74 -6.06 10.57
CA LEU A 98 -7.68 -5.44 11.52
C LEU A 98 -7.37 -5.72 12.98
N PHE A 99 -6.79 -6.87 13.29
CA PHE A 99 -6.49 -7.28 14.66
C PHE A 99 -5.03 -7.04 15.06
N ASP A 100 -4.23 -6.51 14.14
CA ASP A 100 -2.82 -6.28 14.40
C ASP A 100 -2.64 -5.02 15.28
N PRO A 101 -1.98 -5.11 16.44
CA PRO A 101 -1.75 -3.94 17.30
C PRO A 101 -1.05 -2.78 16.59
N TYR A 102 -0.21 -3.06 15.58
CA TYR A 102 0.54 -2.04 14.85
C TYR A 102 -0.36 -1.12 14.01
N VAL A 103 -1.55 -1.56 13.60
CA VAL A 103 -2.46 -0.73 12.78
C VAL A 103 -3.28 0.27 13.59
N HIS A 104 -3.26 0.19 14.92
CA HIS A 104 -4.03 1.08 15.80
C HIS A 104 -3.42 2.49 15.92
N GLN A 105 -2.20 2.66 15.43
CA GLN A 105 -1.51 3.95 15.32
C GLN A 105 -1.10 4.18 13.86
N PRO A 106 -0.72 5.41 13.47
CA PRO A 106 -0.18 5.65 12.14
C PRO A 106 1.07 4.78 11.92
N PHE A 107 1.18 4.17 10.75
CA PHE A 107 2.30 3.30 10.37
C PHE A 107 2.71 3.57 8.93
N ASP A 108 3.93 3.18 8.57
CA ASP A 108 4.41 3.35 7.20
C ASP A 108 4.14 2.10 6.38
N ILE A 109 4.01 2.27 5.07
CA ILE A 109 3.88 1.16 4.13
C ILE A 109 4.98 1.29 3.08
N MET A 110 5.88 0.31 3.04
CA MET A 110 6.84 0.19 1.96
C MET A 110 6.28 -0.76 0.91
N ILE A 111 6.12 -0.26 -0.31
CA ILE A 111 5.76 -1.07 -1.48
C ILE A 111 7.01 -1.29 -2.33
N ALA A 112 7.33 -2.55 -2.63
CA ALA A 112 8.51 -2.92 -3.40
C ALA A 112 8.19 -3.96 -4.47
N ASN A 113 8.97 -3.98 -5.55
CA ASN A 113 8.86 -5.03 -6.57
C ASN A 113 9.61 -6.32 -6.20
N LYS A 114 10.50 -6.27 -5.21
CA LYS A 114 11.35 -7.41 -4.80
C LYS A 114 11.49 -7.45 -3.29
N GLN A 115 11.83 -8.63 -2.78
CA GLN A 115 12.19 -8.78 -1.37
C GLN A 115 13.44 -7.97 -1.06
N LEU A 116 13.45 -7.33 0.10
CA LEU A 116 14.58 -6.55 0.57
C LEU A 116 15.55 -7.50 1.27
N SER A 117 16.73 -7.69 0.70
CA SER A 117 17.79 -8.50 1.31
C SER A 117 19.16 -7.97 0.90
N GLY A 118 20.12 -7.97 1.82
CA GLY A 118 21.49 -7.53 1.54
C GLY A 118 21.63 -6.01 1.39
N ASN A 119 22.64 -5.58 0.63
CA ASN A 119 22.88 -4.16 0.37
C ASN A 119 22.00 -3.66 -0.80
N ILE A 120 20.89 -2.99 -0.47
CA ILE A 120 19.90 -2.50 -1.43
C ILE A 120 20.43 -1.41 -2.36
N GLU A 121 21.50 -0.69 -1.99
CA GLU A 121 22.05 0.42 -2.78
C GLU A 121 22.69 -0.04 -4.10
N GLN A 122 22.96 -1.34 -4.23
CA GLN A 122 23.60 -1.93 -5.41
C GLN A 122 22.60 -2.60 -6.36
N ASP A 123 21.31 -2.64 -6.04
CA ASP A 123 20.28 -3.25 -6.88
C ASP A 123 19.58 -2.21 -7.76
N ASP A 124 20.03 -2.11 -9.02
CA ASP A 124 19.47 -1.20 -10.04
C ASP A 124 18.09 -1.61 -10.54
N THR A 125 17.61 -2.81 -10.19
CA THR A 125 16.29 -3.34 -10.55
C THR A 125 15.27 -3.21 -9.43
N LEU A 126 15.71 -2.84 -8.22
CA LEU A 126 14.81 -2.56 -7.11
C LEU A 126 14.01 -1.29 -7.40
N ARG A 127 12.70 -1.39 -7.22
CA ARG A 127 11.77 -0.26 -7.26
C ARG A 127 10.98 -0.31 -5.97
N MET A 128 11.02 0.79 -5.23
CA MET A 128 10.29 0.93 -3.98
C MET A 128 9.76 2.34 -3.77
N ARG A 129 8.68 2.44 -3.00
CA ARG A 129 8.14 3.69 -2.47
C ARG A 129 7.70 3.47 -1.03
N VAL A 130 7.89 4.49 -0.20
CA VAL A 130 7.39 4.51 1.17
C VAL A 130 6.20 5.45 1.23
N LEU A 131 5.12 4.97 1.81
CA LEU A 131 3.91 5.71 2.11
C LEU A 131 3.94 5.95 3.62
N TRP A 132 4.14 7.20 4.01
CA TRP A 132 4.25 7.66 5.39
C TRP A 132 2.89 7.83 6.06
N ASP A 133 2.85 7.56 7.37
CA ASP A 133 1.76 7.89 8.28
C ASP A 133 0.37 7.38 7.84
N ASN A 134 0.32 6.19 7.25
CA ASN A 134 -0.93 5.55 6.86
C ASN A 134 -1.74 5.15 8.09
N LYS A 135 -3.06 5.25 7.96
CA LYS A 135 -4.00 4.78 8.98
C LYS A 135 -4.96 3.80 8.34
N PHE A 136 -5.04 2.61 8.90
CA PHE A 136 -6.06 1.66 8.50
C PHE A 136 -7.39 2.04 9.14
N SER A 137 -8.48 1.93 8.38
CA SER A 137 -9.82 2.25 8.87
C SER A 137 -10.77 1.13 8.47
N LYS A 138 -11.35 0.45 9.46
CA LYS A 138 -12.38 -0.55 9.23
C LYS A 138 -13.61 0.12 8.62
N SER A 139 -14.05 -0.38 7.47
CA SER A 139 -15.32 0.00 6.86
C SER A 139 -16.48 -0.44 7.77
N THR A 140 -17.50 0.43 7.89
CA THR A 140 -18.75 0.10 8.58
C THR A 140 -19.54 -1.02 7.90
N GLN A 141 -19.22 -1.31 6.64
CA GLN A 141 -19.82 -2.40 5.86
C GLN A 141 -19.11 -3.74 6.05
N ALA A 142 -17.91 -3.76 6.65
CA ALA A 142 -17.18 -4.99 6.89
C ALA A 142 -17.73 -5.73 8.12
N ASN A 143 -18.46 -6.81 7.87
CA ASN A 143 -19.08 -7.66 8.90
C ASN A 143 -18.09 -8.64 9.57
N TRP A 144 -16.80 -8.33 9.57
CA TRP A 144 -15.78 -9.20 10.17
C TRP A 144 -15.74 -9.01 11.69
N PRO A 145 -15.39 -10.05 12.47
CA PRO A 145 -15.32 -9.95 13.92
C PRO A 145 -14.43 -8.80 14.42
N GLN A 146 -14.59 -8.41 15.68
CA GLN A 146 -13.63 -7.59 16.44
C GLN A 146 -12.66 -8.51 17.19
#